data_AF-A0A1R1PTS4-F1
#
_entry.id   AF-A0A1R1PTS4-F1
#
_cell.length_a   1.000
_cell.length_b   1.000
_cell.length_c   1.000
_cell.angle_alpha   90.00
_cell.angle_beta   90.00
_cell.angle_gamma   90.00
#
_symmetry.space_group_name_H-M   'P 1'
#
loop_
_entity.id
_entity.type
_entity.pdbx_description
1 polymer ?
#
loop_
_entity_poly.entity_id
_entity_poly.type
_entity_poly.pdbx_seq_one_letter_code
_entity_poly.pdbx_strand_id
1 'polypeptide(L)'
;MGLQFCKHLKLGFDTVYIHWANAKIRNSTSDDDYLYSVLLNKLSEISGISYINIAETARVCGRQKLAAKLLQLETSASNKVPLLLSMSFHSLALKESISSGNVDLIYLVLFSLYNQLPLGDFFKLVSTNKFASLLFVKYCLNLNKLSVLKNFHFQEDDYFGSFLLHVLEVYNSPLENTEFISHFNSIISLLSKDPDMSLEHRELILQAKLLSLQCKLEADLTNAQLTVRYNNYTPTYLKSLPSLSSLNSSLNAYASKHGQHLSFVGLSLFQTITKLVLLKQYSLANSVKHDFNVADSSYYHLKLRALVKIRDFVELDKLSKAKNSPIGFKPFVDELTNAQQFQEAAKYIPFCKLSQRPPLYLKINFLNEAVEAAIAAKDIGTLRSIHEQSTQYKPTKLEADLSHLSQGDQQALQKLVAASKIIDSIYFKQLWKGCLELKERLQRDSSKSEKDALLYKYFMVIKGPWDASDDDNSFIEGVPKKPLGSNVYPEDMTKEEFLSWVDTLCEDDKKRARGFYDVIERDCDGKLQLKGYNEAYKEYLEPAAQLLQEASELVSDASLSAFLLGRSKSFIDNDYVTSEISWLKIAESSPIEGKPKE
;
A
#
# COMPACT_ATOMS: atom_id res chain seq x y z
N MET A 1 66.63 -54.83 11.00
CA MET A 1 67.57 -54.04 10.17
C MET A 1 66.91 -52.77 9.61
N GLY A 2 65.81 -52.84 8.85
CA GLY A 2 65.17 -51.65 8.24
C GLY A 2 64.77 -50.51 9.20
N LEU A 3 64.27 -50.82 10.41
CA LEU A 3 63.88 -49.81 11.40
C LEU A 3 65.04 -48.97 11.93
N GLN A 4 66.24 -49.56 12.04
CA GLN A 4 67.44 -48.84 12.47
C GLN A 4 67.94 -47.88 11.38
N PHE A 5 67.80 -48.26 10.10
CA PHE A 5 68.12 -47.40 8.96
C PHE A 5 67.16 -46.21 8.83
N CYS A 6 65.84 -46.42 8.96
CA CYS A 6 64.86 -45.33 8.93
C CYS A 6 65.05 -44.31 10.07
N LYS A 7 65.42 -44.80 11.27
CA LYS A 7 65.74 -43.97 12.43
C LYS A 7 66.97 -43.09 12.20
N HIS A 8 67.91 -43.56 11.38
CA HIS A 8 69.12 -42.82 11.01
C HIS A 8 68.87 -41.81 9.87
N LEU A 9 67.95 -42.13 8.95
CA LEU A 9 67.65 -41.34 7.74
C LEU A 9 66.46 -40.38 7.87
N LYS A 10 65.79 -40.31 9.03
CA LYS A 10 64.57 -39.50 9.27
C LYS A 10 63.43 -39.79 8.28
N LEU A 11 63.34 -41.02 7.77
CA LEU A 11 62.25 -41.44 6.90
C LEU A 11 61.05 -41.89 7.72
N GLY A 12 59.83 -41.73 7.17
CA GLY A 12 58.59 -42.20 7.81
C GLY A 12 58.67 -43.69 8.14
N PHE A 13 58.44 -44.02 9.42
CA PHE A 13 58.48 -45.41 9.91
C PHE A 13 57.27 -46.22 9.41
N ASP A 14 56.16 -45.55 9.14
CA ASP A 14 54.89 -46.07 8.63
C ASP A 14 55.05 -47.02 7.43
N THR A 15 55.84 -46.63 6.42
CA THR A 15 56.05 -47.42 5.19
C THR A 15 56.67 -48.80 5.46
N VAL A 16 57.62 -48.88 6.38
CA VAL A 16 58.29 -50.15 6.74
C VAL A 16 57.33 -51.10 7.45
N TYR A 17 56.48 -50.58 8.33
CA TYR A 17 55.47 -51.39 9.03
C TYR A 17 54.37 -51.88 8.08
N ILE A 18 53.95 -51.06 7.11
CA ILE A 18 53.01 -51.48 6.05
C ILE A 18 53.62 -52.60 5.20
N HIS A 19 54.88 -52.46 4.77
CA HIS A 19 55.57 -53.51 4.00
C HIS A 19 55.74 -54.81 4.80
N TRP A 20 56.07 -54.71 6.09
CA TRP A 20 56.15 -55.87 6.99
C TRP A 20 54.78 -56.56 7.13
N ALA A 21 53.72 -55.80 7.37
CA ALA A 21 52.36 -56.34 7.50
C ALA A 21 51.92 -57.04 6.20
N ASN A 22 52.17 -56.43 5.04
CA ASN A 22 51.86 -57.02 3.74
C ASN A 22 52.61 -58.33 3.49
N ALA A 23 53.92 -58.37 3.79
CA ALA A 23 54.72 -59.58 3.67
C ALA A 23 54.23 -60.69 4.62
N LYS A 24 53.80 -60.31 5.83
CA LYS A 24 53.27 -61.26 6.82
C LYS A 24 51.93 -61.84 6.38
N ILE A 25 51.04 -61.04 5.80
CA ILE A 25 49.75 -61.51 5.27
C ILE A 25 49.96 -62.47 4.10
N ARG A 26 50.88 -62.16 3.17
CA ARG A 26 51.17 -63.00 2.00
C ARG A 26 51.77 -64.36 2.35
N ASN A 27 52.62 -64.42 3.37
CA ASN A 27 53.37 -65.62 3.72
C ASN A 27 52.74 -66.45 4.86
N SER A 28 51.63 -65.99 5.46
CA SER A 28 50.99 -66.67 6.58
C SER A 28 49.90 -67.65 6.13
N THR A 29 49.87 -68.83 6.74
CA THR A 29 48.78 -69.83 6.62
C THR A 29 47.84 -69.83 7.82
N SER A 30 48.12 -69.03 8.85
CA SER A 30 47.33 -68.95 10.09
C SER A 30 45.91 -68.41 9.86
N ASP A 31 45.04 -68.63 10.84
CA ASP A 31 43.68 -68.11 10.85
C ASP A 31 43.62 -66.57 10.90
N ASP A 32 42.54 -66.01 10.34
CA ASP A 32 42.36 -64.56 10.16
C ASP A 32 42.29 -63.81 11.50
N ASP A 33 41.71 -64.40 12.55
CA ASP A 33 41.57 -63.77 13.86
C ASP A 33 42.89 -63.68 14.61
N TYR A 34 43.69 -64.74 14.52
CA TYR A 34 45.04 -64.76 15.07
C TYR A 34 45.92 -63.74 14.35
N LEU A 35 45.87 -63.71 13.01
CA LEU A 35 46.67 -62.79 12.20
C LEU A 35 46.27 -61.33 12.47
N TYR A 36 44.98 -61.05 12.66
CA TYR A 36 44.48 -59.73 13.07
C TYR A 36 45.07 -59.29 14.42
N SER A 37 45.09 -60.17 15.43
CA SER A 37 45.64 -59.84 16.76
C SER A 37 47.14 -59.49 16.73
N VAL A 38 47.92 -60.23 15.92
CA VAL A 38 49.36 -60.02 15.76
C VAL A 38 49.65 -58.72 15.02
N LEU A 39 48.84 -58.39 14.01
CA LEU A 39 48.95 -57.14 13.28
C LEU A 39 48.57 -55.96 14.18
N LEU A 40 47.48 -56.06 14.93
CA LEU A 40 46.99 -54.98 15.80
C LEU A 40 47.97 -54.67 16.93
N ASN A 41 48.53 -55.68 17.60
CA ASN A 41 49.51 -55.47 18.68
C ASN A 41 50.76 -54.70 18.22
N LYS A 42 51.17 -54.85 16.95
CA LYS A 42 52.36 -54.17 16.41
C LYS A 42 52.06 -52.86 15.70
N LEU A 43 50.85 -52.71 15.16
CA LEU A 43 50.44 -51.51 14.44
C LEU A 43 49.81 -50.46 15.37
N SER A 44 49.25 -50.86 16.52
CA SER A 44 48.67 -49.95 17.52
C SER A 44 49.72 -49.08 18.24
N GLU A 45 50.98 -49.51 18.26
CA GLU A 45 52.09 -48.75 18.85
C GLU A 45 52.42 -47.47 18.06
N ILE A 46 51.86 -47.30 16.85
CA ILE A 46 52.18 -46.21 15.94
C ILE A 46 50.92 -45.43 15.59
N SER A 47 50.91 -44.14 15.91
CA SER A 47 49.82 -43.23 15.56
C SER A 47 49.89 -42.81 14.09
N GLY A 48 48.79 -42.96 13.33
CA GLY A 48 48.63 -42.39 12.00
C GLY A 48 48.90 -43.31 10.80
N ILE A 49 49.04 -44.62 11.01
CA ILE A 49 49.16 -45.60 9.90
C ILE A 49 47.81 -45.73 9.17
N SER A 50 47.84 -45.65 7.83
CA SER A 50 46.69 -46.07 7.01
C SER A 50 46.74 -47.58 6.78
N TYR A 51 45.65 -48.25 7.14
CA TYR A 51 45.45 -49.69 7.06
C TYR A 51 45.02 -50.13 5.65
N ILE A 52 44.83 -49.20 4.70
CA ILE A 52 44.26 -49.52 3.39
C ILE A 52 45.11 -50.48 2.56
N ASN A 53 46.41 -50.24 2.48
CA ASN A 53 47.33 -51.09 1.70
C ASN A 53 47.44 -52.49 2.32
N ILE A 54 47.25 -52.58 3.63
CA ILE A 54 47.28 -53.83 4.40
C ILE A 54 45.98 -54.60 4.16
N ALA A 55 44.83 -53.93 4.23
CA ALA A 55 43.54 -54.51 3.92
C ALA A 55 43.43 -54.96 2.45
N GLU A 56 43.96 -54.18 1.50
CA GLU A 56 44.00 -54.53 0.08
C GLU A 56 44.87 -55.78 -0.16
N THR A 57 46.01 -55.89 0.52
CA THR A 57 46.85 -57.10 0.45
C THR A 57 46.11 -58.31 1.01
N ALA A 58 45.39 -58.16 2.13
CA ALA A 58 44.54 -59.23 2.68
C ALA A 58 43.42 -59.63 1.70
N ARG A 59 42.80 -58.67 1.00
CA ARG A 59 41.79 -58.91 -0.03
C ARG A 59 42.35 -59.72 -1.21
N VAL A 60 43.50 -59.31 -1.76
CA VAL A 60 44.16 -60.00 -2.88
C VAL A 60 44.55 -61.44 -2.50
N CYS A 61 44.92 -61.68 -1.24
CA CYS A 61 45.18 -63.02 -0.71
C CYS A 61 43.91 -63.83 -0.38
N GLY A 62 42.71 -63.34 -0.70
CA GLY A 62 41.43 -64.03 -0.46
C GLY A 62 40.93 -63.99 0.99
N ARG A 63 41.62 -63.29 1.90
CA ARG A 63 41.29 -63.21 3.33
C ARG A 63 40.30 -62.08 3.62
N GLN A 64 39.06 -62.26 3.15
CA GLN A 64 38.02 -61.23 3.22
C GLN A 64 37.64 -60.81 4.65
N LYS A 65 37.62 -61.76 5.60
CA LYS A 65 37.29 -61.46 7.01
C LYS A 65 38.36 -60.60 7.67
N LEU A 66 39.64 -60.93 7.46
CA LEU A 66 40.76 -60.12 7.91
C LEU A 66 40.74 -58.71 7.30
N ALA A 67 40.52 -58.60 5.99
CA ALA A 67 40.44 -57.31 5.30
C ALA A 67 39.30 -56.43 5.85
N ALA A 68 38.11 -57.01 6.12
CA ALA A 68 36.99 -56.28 6.72
C ALA A 68 37.30 -55.76 8.14
N LYS A 69 37.99 -56.56 8.97
CA LYS A 69 38.40 -56.14 10.32
C LYS A 69 39.45 -55.03 10.28
N LEU A 70 40.44 -55.13 9.40
CA LEU A 70 41.46 -54.09 9.22
C LEU A 70 40.86 -52.78 8.70
N LEU A 71 39.83 -52.84 7.86
CA LEU A 71 39.13 -51.66 7.36
C LEU A 71 38.33 -50.91 8.42
N GLN A 72 37.88 -51.58 9.49
CA GLN A 72 37.22 -50.89 10.61
C GLN A 72 38.17 -49.97 11.38
N LEU A 73 39.47 -50.22 11.31
CA LEU A 73 40.51 -49.39 11.93
C LEU A 73 40.86 -48.15 11.08
N GLU A 74 40.47 -48.13 9.80
CA GLU A 74 40.73 -47.00 8.92
C GLU A 74 39.81 -45.82 9.27
N THR A 75 40.43 -44.69 9.62
CA THR A 75 39.71 -43.45 9.98
C THR A 75 39.25 -42.66 8.77
N SER A 76 39.90 -42.83 7.61
CA SER A 76 39.58 -42.12 6.37
C SER A 76 38.50 -42.83 5.55
N ALA A 77 37.31 -42.24 5.52
CA ALA A 77 36.19 -42.78 4.74
C ALA A 77 36.45 -42.78 3.22
N SER A 78 37.16 -41.78 2.68
CA SER A 78 37.49 -41.69 1.25
C SER A 78 38.29 -42.88 0.74
N ASN A 79 39.09 -43.45 1.63
CA ASN A 79 39.95 -44.61 1.37
C ASN A 79 39.16 -45.91 1.63
N LYS A 80 38.43 -45.97 2.74
CA LYS A 80 37.68 -47.13 3.20
C LYS A 80 36.54 -47.53 2.24
N VAL A 81 35.78 -46.56 1.73
CA VAL A 81 34.55 -46.80 0.95
C VAL A 81 34.80 -47.51 -0.39
N PRO A 82 35.75 -47.09 -1.25
CA PRO A 82 36.06 -47.80 -2.50
C PRO A 82 36.48 -49.25 -2.29
N LEU A 83 37.25 -49.53 -1.24
CA LEU A 83 37.70 -50.89 -0.93
C LEU A 83 36.54 -51.77 -0.46
N LEU A 84 35.63 -51.24 0.38
CA LEU A 84 34.40 -51.95 0.78
C LEU A 84 33.51 -52.30 -0.42
N LEU A 85 33.39 -51.41 -1.41
CA LEU A 85 32.65 -51.67 -2.64
C LEU A 85 33.28 -52.82 -3.45
N SER A 86 34.61 -52.85 -3.57
CA SER A 86 35.32 -53.92 -4.28
C SER A 86 35.16 -55.31 -3.63
N MET A 87 34.85 -55.34 -2.34
CA MET A 87 34.62 -56.54 -1.55
C MET A 87 33.14 -56.94 -1.47
N SER A 88 32.26 -56.28 -2.23
CA SER A 88 30.81 -56.51 -2.22
C SER A 88 30.12 -56.27 -0.87
N PHE A 89 30.74 -55.50 0.04
CA PHE A 89 30.14 -55.09 1.31
C PHE A 89 29.26 -53.85 1.14
N HIS A 90 28.21 -53.98 0.31
CA HIS A 90 27.36 -52.88 -0.16
C HIS A 90 26.67 -52.08 0.96
N SER A 91 26.07 -52.77 1.94
CA SER A 91 25.35 -52.12 3.05
C SER A 91 26.28 -51.35 3.99
N LEU A 92 27.48 -51.89 4.24
CA LEU A 92 28.49 -51.24 5.07
C LEU A 92 29.11 -50.05 4.32
N ALA A 93 29.42 -50.20 3.03
CA ALA A 93 29.93 -49.11 2.20
C ALA A 93 28.99 -47.91 2.18
N LEU A 94 27.67 -48.14 2.09
CA LEU A 94 26.68 -47.07 2.14
C LEU A 94 26.59 -46.41 3.53
N LYS A 95 26.62 -47.20 4.62
CA LYS A 95 26.61 -46.62 5.97
C LYS A 95 27.85 -45.77 6.25
N GLU A 96 29.02 -46.26 5.86
CA GLU A 96 30.30 -45.58 6.06
C GLU A 96 30.39 -44.31 5.19
N SER A 97 29.95 -44.35 3.93
CA SER A 97 29.91 -43.15 3.09
C SER A 97 28.96 -42.09 3.66
N ILE A 98 27.81 -42.47 4.21
CA ILE A 98 26.89 -41.53 4.84
C ILE A 98 27.48 -40.95 6.13
N SER A 99 28.11 -41.79 6.96
CA SER A 99 28.79 -41.34 8.19
C SER A 99 29.93 -40.36 7.92
N SER A 100 30.53 -40.43 6.74
CA SER A 100 31.60 -39.50 6.33
C SER A 100 31.11 -38.08 6.05
N GLY A 101 29.80 -37.90 5.79
CA GLY A 101 29.22 -36.62 5.37
C GLY A 101 29.66 -36.13 3.98
N ASN A 102 30.52 -36.86 3.27
CA ASN A 102 31.00 -36.48 1.94
C ASN A 102 30.01 -36.97 0.86
N VAL A 103 29.32 -36.00 0.24
CA VAL A 103 28.30 -36.24 -0.79
C VAL A 103 28.85 -36.98 -2.02
N ASP A 104 30.09 -36.70 -2.43
CA ASP A 104 30.70 -37.33 -3.60
C ASP A 104 30.97 -38.82 -3.36
N LEU A 105 31.37 -39.19 -2.15
CA LEU A 105 31.54 -40.60 -1.76
C LEU A 105 30.19 -41.34 -1.72
N ILE A 106 29.13 -40.66 -1.28
CA ILE A 106 27.79 -41.24 -1.28
C ILE A 106 27.32 -41.46 -2.72
N TYR A 107 27.53 -40.50 -3.64
CA TYR A 107 27.24 -40.68 -5.06
C TYR A 107 28.06 -41.80 -5.69
N LEU A 108 29.36 -41.90 -5.38
CA LEU A 108 30.22 -42.99 -5.84
C LEU A 108 29.62 -44.36 -5.46
N VAL A 109 29.20 -44.51 -4.20
CA VAL A 109 28.53 -45.72 -3.71
C VAL A 109 27.22 -45.94 -4.45
N LEU A 110 26.33 -44.94 -4.52
CA LEU A 110 25.04 -45.07 -5.20
C LEU A 110 25.19 -45.48 -6.66
N PHE A 111 26.16 -44.93 -7.40
CA PHE A 111 26.41 -45.30 -8.80
C PHE A 111 26.99 -46.70 -8.95
N SER A 112 27.93 -47.08 -8.07
CA SER A 112 28.46 -48.45 -8.06
C SER A 112 27.35 -49.46 -7.81
N LEU A 113 26.48 -49.20 -6.84
CA LEU A 113 25.36 -50.06 -6.49
C LEU A 113 24.32 -50.12 -7.60
N TYR A 114 23.99 -48.98 -8.22
CA TYR A 114 23.03 -48.91 -9.33
C TYR A 114 23.47 -49.74 -10.55
N ASN A 115 24.78 -49.86 -10.78
CA ASN A 115 25.32 -50.64 -11.91
C ASN A 115 25.54 -52.12 -11.58
N GLN A 116 25.74 -52.48 -10.31
CA GLN A 116 26.10 -53.85 -9.90
C GLN A 116 24.90 -54.67 -9.40
N LEU A 117 23.88 -54.02 -8.83
CA LEU A 117 22.73 -54.70 -8.23
C LEU A 117 21.51 -54.65 -9.17
N PRO A 118 20.63 -55.67 -9.14
CA PRO A 118 19.29 -55.57 -9.68
C PRO A 118 18.52 -54.40 -9.05
N LEU A 119 17.66 -53.73 -9.82
CA LEU A 119 16.94 -52.53 -9.37
C LEU A 119 16.16 -52.74 -8.06
N GLY A 120 15.53 -53.90 -7.88
CA GLY A 120 14.78 -54.21 -6.65
C GLY A 120 15.64 -54.27 -5.39
N ASP A 121 16.81 -54.92 -5.49
CA ASP A 121 17.77 -55.02 -4.38
C ASP A 121 18.45 -53.68 -4.10
N PHE A 122 18.74 -52.92 -5.16
CA PHE A 122 19.26 -51.57 -5.07
C PHE A 122 18.27 -50.64 -4.33
N PHE A 123 17.01 -50.62 -4.74
CA PHE A 123 15.97 -49.80 -4.10
C PHE A 123 15.81 -50.13 -2.63
N LYS A 124 15.71 -51.42 -2.29
CA LYS A 124 15.62 -51.89 -0.90
C LYS A 124 16.83 -51.46 -0.05
N LEU A 125 18.02 -51.43 -0.64
CA LEU A 125 19.24 -51.03 0.08
C LEU A 125 19.30 -49.52 0.28
N VAL A 126 18.94 -48.74 -0.74
CA VAL A 126 18.89 -47.27 -0.67
C VAL A 126 17.82 -46.80 0.32
N SER A 127 16.66 -47.45 0.34
CA SER A 127 15.56 -47.06 1.23
C SER A 127 15.81 -47.28 2.71
N THR A 128 16.78 -48.14 3.07
CA THR A 128 17.22 -48.28 4.46
C THR A 128 17.74 -46.96 5.07
N ASN A 129 18.15 -46.00 4.24
CA ASN A 129 18.63 -44.71 4.71
C ASN A 129 18.00 -43.53 3.94
N LYS A 130 17.22 -42.71 4.65
CA LYS A 130 16.54 -41.53 4.12
C LYS A 130 17.47 -40.56 3.37
N PHE A 131 18.72 -40.37 3.81
CA PHE A 131 19.66 -39.46 3.16
C PHE A 131 20.11 -39.97 1.79
N ALA A 132 20.37 -41.29 1.68
CA ALA A 132 20.70 -41.94 0.43
C ALA A 132 19.53 -41.87 -0.56
N SER A 133 18.31 -42.14 -0.09
CA SER A 133 17.08 -42.01 -0.89
C SER A 133 16.90 -40.61 -1.46
N LEU A 134 17.05 -39.57 -0.63
CA LEU A 134 16.93 -38.17 -1.08
C LEU A 134 17.98 -37.82 -2.13
N LEU A 135 19.21 -38.28 -1.96
CA LEU A 135 20.31 -38.02 -2.89
C LEU A 135 20.10 -38.74 -4.24
N PHE A 136 19.56 -39.96 -4.19
CA PHE A 136 19.17 -40.73 -5.38
C PHE A 136 17.99 -40.07 -6.13
N VAL A 137 16.94 -39.65 -5.41
CA VAL A 137 15.81 -38.90 -5.98
C VAL A 137 16.31 -37.64 -6.69
N LYS A 138 17.18 -36.85 -6.04
CA LYS A 138 17.78 -35.65 -6.64
C LYS A 138 18.57 -35.94 -7.92
N TYR A 139 19.33 -37.04 -7.94
CA TYR A 139 20.07 -37.45 -9.13
C TYR A 139 19.14 -37.83 -10.28
N CYS A 140 18.10 -38.62 -10.01
CA CYS A 140 17.12 -39.04 -11.01
C CYS A 140 16.37 -37.83 -11.60
N LEU A 141 16.01 -36.85 -10.78
CA LEU A 141 15.37 -35.61 -11.24
C LEU A 141 16.31 -34.78 -12.14
N ASN A 142 17.57 -34.60 -11.74
CA ASN A 142 18.55 -33.81 -12.51
C ASN A 142 18.84 -34.42 -13.90
N LEU A 143 18.82 -35.74 -14.03
CA LEU A 143 19.05 -36.44 -15.30
C LEU A 143 17.76 -36.83 -16.03
N ASN A 144 16.61 -36.37 -15.54
CA ASN A 144 15.29 -36.66 -16.11
C ASN A 144 14.98 -38.17 -16.25
N LYS A 145 15.44 -39.00 -15.31
CA LYS A 145 15.21 -40.46 -15.26
C LYS A 145 13.89 -40.80 -14.54
N LEU A 146 12.77 -40.28 -15.05
CA LEU A 146 11.46 -40.36 -14.40
C LEU A 146 10.92 -41.79 -14.28
N SER A 147 11.21 -42.67 -15.25
CA SER A 147 10.78 -44.07 -15.25
C SER A 147 11.39 -44.89 -14.10
N VAL A 148 12.68 -44.70 -13.84
CA VAL A 148 13.39 -45.35 -12.74
C VAL A 148 12.85 -44.87 -11.39
N LEU A 149 12.57 -43.57 -11.30
CA LEU A 149 12.07 -42.96 -10.07
C LEU A 149 10.63 -43.38 -9.76
N LYS A 150 9.78 -43.57 -10.78
CA LYS A 150 8.44 -44.17 -10.62
C LYS A 150 8.52 -45.57 -10.02
N ASN A 151 9.41 -46.42 -10.54
CA ASN A 151 9.58 -47.78 -10.01
C ASN A 151 10.09 -47.75 -8.56
N PHE A 152 10.97 -46.80 -8.22
CA PHE A 152 11.46 -46.61 -6.86
C PHE A 152 10.33 -46.23 -5.90
N HIS A 153 9.54 -45.19 -6.21
CA HIS A 153 8.44 -44.77 -5.35
C HIS A 153 7.32 -45.80 -5.28
N PHE A 154 7.06 -46.56 -6.35
CA PHE A 154 6.09 -47.64 -6.34
C PHE A 154 6.52 -48.79 -5.41
N GLN A 155 7.81 -49.16 -5.40
CA GLN A 155 8.32 -50.23 -4.55
C GLN A 155 8.34 -49.85 -3.05
N GLU A 156 8.50 -48.56 -2.75
CA GLU A 156 8.53 -48.03 -1.39
C GLU A 156 7.15 -47.68 -0.83
N ASP A 157 6.07 -47.97 -1.58
CA ASP A 157 4.72 -47.49 -1.30
C ASP A 157 4.67 -45.96 -1.06
N ASP A 158 5.57 -45.21 -1.69
CA ASP A 158 5.67 -43.76 -1.61
C ASP A 158 4.71 -43.12 -2.63
N TYR A 159 3.45 -43.03 -2.22
CA TYR A 159 2.38 -42.41 -3.01
C TYR A 159 2.67 -40.93 -3.31
N PHE A 160 3.33 -40.22 -2.39
CA PHE A 160 3.67 -38.80 -2.55
C PHE A 160 4.74 -38.56 -3.63
N GLY A 161 5.81 -39.36 -3.62
CA GLY A 161 6.84 -39.30 -4.66
C GLY A 161 6.31 -39.68 -6.04
N SER A 162 5.44 -40.70 -6.10
CA SER A 162 4.74 -41.09 -7.33
C SER A 162 3.81 -39.98 -7.85
N PHE A 163 3.11 -39.30 -6.94
CA PHE A 163 2.30 -38.13 -7.23
C PHE A 163 3.12 -37.00 -7.86
N LEU A 164 4.22 -36.60 -7.21
CA LEU A 164 5.06 -35.48 -7.66
C LEU A 164 5.60 -35.74 -9.07
N LEU A 165 5.96 -36.98 -9.39
CA LEU A 165 6.42 -37.35 -10.72
C LEU A 165 5.32 -37.27 -11.77
N HIS A 166 4.13 -37.77 -11.47
CA HIS A 166 3.02 -37.71 -12.41
C HIS A 166 2.65 -36.26 -12.72
N VAL A 167 2.67 -35.38 -11.70
CA VAL A 167 2.51 -33.94 -11.89
C VAL A 167 3.60 -33.37 -12.80
N LEU A 168 4.88 -33.65 -12.51
CA LEU A 168 5.99 -33.16 -13.32
C LEU A 168 5.91 -33.62 -14.79
N GLU A 169 5.50 -34.86 -15.05
CA GLU A 169 5.31 -35.37 -16.41
C GLU A 169 4.17 -34.67 -17.14
N VAL A 170 3.04 -34.47 -16.46
CA VAL A 170 1.86 -33.81 -17.02
C VAL A 170 2.17 -32.35 -17.37
N TYR A 171 2.90 -31.64 -16.52
CA TYR A 171 3.27 -30.24 -16.77
C TYR A 171 4.35 -30.07 -17.85
N ASN A 172 5.22 -31.08 -18.05
CA ASN A 172 6.27 -31.03 -19.07
C ASN A 172 5.80 -31.55 -20.45
N SER A 173 4.60 -32.11 -20.54
CA SER A 173 4.05 -32.67 -21.78
C SER A 173 3.12 -31.67 -22.48
N PRO A 174 3.19 -31.52 -23.82
CA PRO A 174 2.27 -30.68 -24.57
C PRO A 174 0.92 -31.41 -24.76
N LEU A 175 0.15 -31.54 -23.69
CA LEU A 175 -1.13 -32.25 -23.67
C LEU A 175 -2.29 -31.32 -24.04
N GLU A 176 -3.33 -31.89 -24.67
CA GLU A 176 -4.62 -31.20 -24.80
C GLU A 176 -5.32 -31.08 -23.43
N ASN A 177 -6.18 -30.08 -23.24
CA ASN A 177 -6.84 -29.81 -21.96
C ASN A 177 -7.65 -31.03 -21.43
N THR A 178 -8.21 -31.84 -22.32
CA THR A 178 -8.98 -33.07 -22.00
C THR A 178 -8.08 -34.18 -21.47
N GLU A 179 -6.92 -34.39 -22.11
CA GLU A 179 -5.92 -35.37 -21.68
C GLU A 179 -5.31 -34.94 -20.34
N PHE A 180 -5.00 -33.66 -20.19
CA PHE A 180 -4.52 -33.09 -18.93
C PHE A 180 -5.50 -33.33 -17.77
N ILE A 181 -6.80 -33.10 -17.97
CA ILE A 181 -7.84 -33.39 -16.95
C ILE A 181 -7.89 -34.89 -16.63
N SER A 182 -7.76 -35.77 -17.63
CA SER A 182 -7.74 -37.22 -17.42
C SER A 182 -6.56 -37.66 -16.53
N HIS A 183 -5.37 -37.12 -16.80
CA HIS A 183 -4.19 -37.36 -15.97
C HIS A 183 -4.35 -36.82 -14.54
N PHE A 184 -4.94 -35.64 -14.35
CA PHE A 184 -5.26 -35.11 -13.03
C PHE A 184 -6.25 -36.01 -12.26
N ASN A 185 -7.25 -36.58 -12.94
CA ASN A 185 -8.18 -37.53 -12.30
C ASN A 185 -7.50 -38.84 -11.92
N SER A 186 -6.54 -39.32 -12.72
CA SER A 186 -5.70 -40.47 -12.36
C SER A 186 -4.87 -40.19 -11.11
N ILE A 187 -4.27 -38.99 -11.02
CA ILE A 187 -3.55 -38.52 -9.84
C ILE A 187 -4.44 -38.48 -8.60
N ILE A 188 -5.65 -37.92 -8.71
CA ILE A 188 -6.62 -37.86 -7.61
C ILE A 188 -6.94 -39.27 -7.09
N SER A 189 -7.13 -40.23 -8.00
CA SER A 189 -7.36 -41.64 -7.63
C SER A 189 -6.16 -42.31 -6.95
N LEU A 190 -4.94 -41.85 -7.16
CA LEU A 190 -3.77 -42.36 -6.47
C LEU A 190 -3.68 -41.78 -5.06
N LEU A 191 -3.89 -40.48 -4.90
CA LEU A 191 -3.87 -39.80 -3.60
C LEU A 191 -5.02 -40.21 -2.70
N SER A 192 -6.17 -40.64 -3.26
CA SER A 192 -7.28 -41.15 -2.46
C SER A 192 -6.93 -42.42 -1.66
N LYS A 193 -5.83 -43.11 -2.01
CA LYS A 193 -5.37 -44.33 -1.33
C LYS A 193 -4.53 -44.03 -0.09
N ASP A 194 -4.03 -42.81 0.06
CA ASP A 194 -3.19 -42.39 1.17
C ASP A 194 -3.98 -41.48 2.13
N PRO A 195 -4.29 -41.93 3.36
CA PRO A 195 -5.08 -41.15 4.31
C PRO A 195 -4.32 -39.90 4.81
N ASP A 196 -2.99 -39.90 4.79
CA ASP A 196 -2.17 -38.80 5.29
C ASP A 196 -2.22 -37.57 4.35
N MET A 197 -2.60 -37.78 3.08
CA MET A 197 -2.61 -36.77 2.00
C MET A 197 -4.02 -36.19 1.71
N SER A 198 -4.91 -36.23 2.69
CA SER A 198 -6.32 -35.83 2.51
C SER A 198 -6.54 -34.37 2.09
N LEU A 199 -5.62 -33.46 2.46
CA LEU A 199 -5.69 -32.03 2.11
C LEU A 199 -5.31 -31.79 0.66
N GLU A 200 -4.20 -32.37 0.20
CA GLU A 200 -3.70 -32.29 -1.16
C GLU A 200 -4.66 -32.95 -2.14
N HIS A 201 -5.22 -34.11 -1.76
CA HIS A 201 -6.30 -34.76 -2.51
C HIS A 201 -7.50 -33.81 -2.71
N ARG A 202 -7.95 -33.13 -1.65
CA ARG A 202 -9.05 -32.15 -1.73
C ARG A 202 -8.68 -30.95 -2.61
N GLU A 203 -7.45 -30.44 -2.51
CA GLU A 203 -6.96 -29.32 -3.31
C GLU A 203 -6.95 -29.67 -4.81
N LEU A 204 -6.45 -30.85 -5.17
CA LEU A 204 -6.41 -31.32 -6.56
C LEU A 204 -7.80 -31.54 -7.14
N ILE A 205 -8.76 -32.05 -6.35
CA ILE A 205 -10.17 -32.13 -6.77
C ILE A 205 -10.70 -30.73 -7.13
N LEU A 206 -10.41 -29.72 -6.30
CA LEU A 206 -10.81 -28.34 -6.59
C LEU A 206 -10.11 -27.80 -7.84
N GLN A 207 -8.82 -28.11 -8.04
CA GLN A 207 -8.08 -27.67 -9.22
C GLN A 207 -8.61 -28.32 -10.51
N ALA A 208 -8.90 -29.62 -10.50
CA ALA A 208 -9.51 -30.32 -11.63
C ALA A 208 -10.91 -29.78 -11.96
N LYS A 209 -11.71 -29.50 -10.92
CA LYS A 209 -13.01 -28.84 -11.07
C LYS A 209 -12.89 -27.45 -11.70
N LEU A 210 -11.91 -26.64 -11.26
CA LEU A 210 -11.65 -25.31 -11.81
C LEU A 210 -11.24 -25.38 -13.27
N LEU A 211 -10.33 -26.30 -13.62
CA LEU A 211 -9.89 -26.48 -14.99
C LEU A 211 -11.03 -26.89 -15.92
N SER A 212 -11.87 -27.85 -15.50
CA SER A 212 -13.06 -28.25 -16.27
C SER A 212 -14.02 -27.09 -16.49
N LEU A 213 -14.25 -26.27 -15.45
CA LEU A 213 -15.05 -25.06 -15.57
C LEU A 213 -14.43 -24.08 -16.55
N GLN A 214 -13.12 -23.81 -16.47
CA GLN A 214 -12.43 -22.88 -17.36
C GLN A 214 -12.51 -23.32 -18.83
N CYS A 215 -12.37 -24.61 -19.12
CA CYS A 215 -12.56 -25.15 -20.47
C CYS A 215 -13.99 -24.90 -21.00
N LYS A 216 -15.02 -25.07 -20.15
CA LYS A 216 -16.41 -24.75 -20.51
C LYS A 216 -16.60 -23.26 -20.76
N LEU A 217 -16.05 -22.41 -19.88
CA LEU A 217 -16.10 -20.95 -20.03
C LEU A 217 -15.44 -20.48 -21.32
N GLU A 218 -14.31 -21.08 -21.71
CA GLU A 218 -13.70 -20.79 -23.01
C GLU A 218 -14.63 -21.17 -24.16
N ALA A 219 -15.18 -22.37 -24.17
CA ALA A 219 -16.10 -22.81 -25.23
C ALA A 219 -17.34 -21.90 -25.35
N ASP A 220 -17.91 -21.48 -24.21
CA ASP A 220 -19.14 -20.68 -24.16
C ASP A 220 -18.90 -19.19 -24.47
N LEU A 221 -17.77 -18.62 -24.02
CA LEU A 221 -17.51 -17.18 -24.11
C LEU A 221 -16.62 -16.76 -25.28
N THR A 222 -15.74 -17.63 -25.81
CA THR A 222 -14.88 -17.25 -26.96
C THR A 222 -15.65 -17.11 -28.28
N ASN A 223 -16.84 -17.70 -28.38
CA ASN A 223 -17.75 -17.49 -29.51
C ASN A 223 -18.46 -16.12 -29.48
N ALA A 224 -18.38 -15.37 -28.36
CA ALA A 224 -18.94 -14.04 -28.22
C ALA A 224 -17.81 -12.99 -28.15
N GLN A 225 -17.63 -12.23 -29.24
CA GLN A 225 -16.65 -11.15 -29.39
C GLN A 225 -16.52 -10.26 -28.14
N LEU A 226 -15.35 -10.25 -27.49
CA LEU A 226 -15.04 -9.27 -26.44
C LEU A 226 -13.60 -8.74 -26.56
N THR A 227 -13.49 -7.45 -26.87
CA THR A 227 -12.27 -6.64 -26.82
C THR A 227 -12.05 -6.10 -25.41
N VAL A 228 -11.11 -6.69 -24.65
CA VAL A 228 -10.60 -6.07 -23.41
C VAL A 228 -9.08 -6.20 -23.36
N ARG A 229 -8.38 -5.06 -23.25
CA ARG A 229 -6.93 -4.99 -23.05
C ARG A 229 -6.61 -5.13 -21.57
N TYR A 230 -5.86 -6.16 -21.19
CA TYR A 230 -5.39 -6.35 -19.82
C TYR A 230 -4.01 -5.72 -19.65
N ASN A 231 -3.94 -4.54 -19.04
CA ASN A 231 -2.68 -3.99 -18.53
C ASN A 231 -2.43 -4.49 -17.10
N ASN A 232 -1.17 -4.91 -16.92
CA ASN A 232 -0.55 -5.53 -15.74
C ASN A 232 -0.94 -4.89 -14.41
N TYR A 233 -1.42 -5.72 -13.47
CA TYR A 233 -1.38 -5.41 -12.05
C TYR A 233 -1.10 -6.69 -11.25
N THR A 234 0.08 -6.75 -10.64
CA THR A 234 0.48 -7.80 -9.69
C THR A 234 0.51 -7.20 -8.28
N PRO A 235 -0.39 -7.63 -7.37
CA PRO A 235 -0.31 -7.22 -5.97
C PRO A 235 0.93 -7.81 -5.29
N THR A 236 1.70 -6.96 -4.62
CA THR A 236 2.97 -7.24 -3.94
C THR A 236 2.91 -8.30 -2.82
N TYR A 237 1.72 -8.65 -2.32
CA TYR A 237 1.56 -9.60 -1.21
C TYR A 237 1.63 -11.09 -1.60
N LEU A 238 1.69 -11.43 -2.90
CA LEU A 238 1.78 -12.82 -3.37
C LEU A 238 3.22 -13.37 -3.42
N LYS A 239 4.23 -12.62 -2.96
CA LYS A 239 5.65 -13.04 -3.01
C LYS A 239 6.07 -14.00 -1.88
N SER A 240 5.24 -14.25 -0.86
CA SER A 240 5.70 -14.92 0.36
C SER A 240 5.34 -16.41 0.49
N LEU A 241 4.90 -17.11 -0.57
CA LEU A 241 4.68 -18.56 -0.55
C LEU A 241 5.49 -19.25 -1.67
N PRO A 242 6.59 -19.94 -1.35
CA PRO A 242 7.52 -20.51 -2.33
C PRO A 242 6.89 -21.55 -3.26
N SER A 243 5.95 -22.37 -2.79
CA SER A 243 5.35 -23.47 -3.56
C SER A 243 4.45 -22.99 -4.71
N LEU A 244 3.64 -21.94 -4.51
CA LEU A 244 2.72 -21.40 -5.53
C LEU A 244 3.41 -20.50 -6.57
N SER A 245 4.58 -19.95 -6.24
CA SER A 245 5.33 -19.08 -7.15
C SER A 245 5.85 -19.83 -8.38
N SER A 246 6.30 -21.08 -8.17
CA SER A 246 6.77 -21.98 -9.23
C SER A 246 5.64 -22.42 -10.17
N LEU A 247 4.45 -22.69 -9.61
CA LEU A 247 3.26 -23.06 -10.35
C LEU A 247 2.76 -21.90 -11.21
N ASN A 248 2.73 -20.68 -10.67
CA ASN A 248 2.36 -19.48 -11.40
C ASN A 248 3.35 -19.14 -12.53
N SER A 249 4.66 -19.34 -12.34
CA SER A 249 5.62 -19.13 -13.43
C SER A 249 5.44 -20.12 -14.57
N SER A 250 5.13 -21.39 -14.27
CA SER A 250 4.88 -22.42 -15.28
C SER A 250 3.56 -22.22 -16.03
N LEU A 251 2.52 -21.78 -15.32
CA LEU A 251 1.22 -21.39 -15.92
C LEU A 251 1.35 -20.17 -16.85
N ASN A 252 2.15 -19.17 -16.45
CA ASN A 252 2.45 -18.01 -17.29
C ASN A 252 3.29 -18.38 -18.53
N ALA A 253 4.20 -19.34 -18.42
CA ALA A 253 4.96 -19.87 -19.55
C ALA A 253 4.07 -20.63 -20.55
N TYR A 254 3.09 -21.40 -20.05
CA TYR A 254 2.07 -22.07 -20.87
C TYR A 254 1.17 -21.06 -21.60
N ALA A 255 0.69 -20.03 -20.89
CA ALA A 255 -0.10 -18.94 -21.46
C ALA A 255 0.65 -18.12 -22.52
N SER A 256 1.98 -17.96 -22.37
CA SER A 256 2.81 -17.30 -23.38
C SER A 256 2.97 -18.09 -24.68
N LYS A 257 2.76 -19.41 -24.64
CA LYS A 257 2.94 -20.32 -25.79
C LYS A 257 1.68 -20.45 -26.65
N HIS A 258 0.50 -20.15 -26.09
CA HIS A 258 -0.81 -20.38 -26.72
C HIS A 258 -1.60 -19.10 -27.09
N GLY A 259 -0.91 -17.97 -27.28
CA GLY A 259 -1.54 -16.73 -27.73
C GLY A 259 -2.14 -15.96 -26.58
N GLN A 260 -1.55 -14.81 -26.29
CA GLN A 260 -2.07 -13.85 -25.32
C GLN A 260 -3.33 -13.19 -25.89
N HIS A 261 -4.51 -13.77 -25.73
CA HIS A 261 -5.79 -13.07 -25.62
C HIS A 261 -6.89 -14.12 -25.33
N LEU A 262 -7.79 -13.83 -24.40
CA LEU A 262 -9.04 -14.56 -24.10
C LEU A 262 -9.01 -15.89 -23.31
N SER A 263 -7.88 -16.56 -23.07
CA SER A 263 -7.89 -17.86 -22.33
C SER A 263 -8.24 -17.74 -20.83
N PHE A 264 -9.18 -18.57 -20.35
CA PHE A 264 -9.48 -18.80 -18.93
C PHE A 264 -8.65 -19.92 -18.33
N VAL A 265 -8.25 -20.90 -19.13
CA VAL A 265 -7.50 -22.07 -18.70
C VAL A 265 -6.17 -21.64 -18.09
N GLY A 266 -5.90 -22.15 -16.88
CA GLY A 266 -4.66 -21.88 -16.15
C GLY A 266 -4.69 -20.63 -15.26
N LEU A 267 -5.78 -19.88 -15.26
CA LEU A 267 -5.98 -18.82 -14.27
C LEU A 267 -6.24 -19.41 -12.88
N SER A 268 -5.83 -18.70 -11.82
CA SER A 268 -6.28 -19.04 -10.48
C SER A 268 -7.78 -18.78 -10.32
N LEU A 269 -8.43 -19.41 -9.33
CA LEU A 269 -9.85 -19.19 -9.04
C LEU A 269 -10.21 -17.69 -8.92
N PHE A 270 -9.36 -16.92 -8.22
CA PHE A 270 -9.56 -15.48 -8.05
C PHE A 270 -9.39 -14.71 -9.37
N GLN A 271 -8.39 -15.07 -10.19
CA GLN A 271 -8.21 -14.48 -11.51
C GLN A 271 -9.37 -14.81 -12.44
N THR A 272 -9.90 -16.04 -12.40
CA THR A 272 -11.10 -16.45 -13.15
C THR A 272 -12.31 -15.61 -12.74
N ILE A 273 -12.60 -15.47 -11.45
CA ILE A 273 -13.70 -14.65 -10.94
C ILE A 273 -13.52 -13.18 -11.36
N THR A 274 -12.33 -12.61 -11.14
CA THR A 274 -12.03 -11.23 -11.56
C THR A 274 -12.24 -11.05 -13.06
N LYS A 275 -11.78 -11.98 -13.90
CA LYS A 275 -11.97 -11.92 -15.34
C LYS A 275 -13.44 -11.98 -15.73
N LEU A 276 -14.24 -12.86 -15.11
CA LEU A 276 -15.69 -12.91 -15.34
C LEU A 276 -16.37 -11.57 -15.02
N VAL A 277 -16.00 -10.93 -13.91
CA VAL A 277 -16.52 -9.60 -13.54
C VAL A 277 -16.09 -8.54 -14.56
N LEU A 278 -14.84 -8.56 -15.03
CA LEU A 278 -14.35 -7.64 -16.07
C LEU A 278 -15.09 -7.80 -17.40
N LEU A 279 -15.54 -9.02 -17.73
CA LEU A 279 -16.39 -9.31 -18.89
C LEU A 279 -17.88 -9.05 -18.63
N LYS A 280 -18.23 -8.45 -17.48
CA LYS A 280 -19.62 -8.18 -17.04
C LYS A 280 -20.50 -9.41 -16.88
N GLN A 281 -19.91 -10.60 -16.75
CA GLN A 281 -20.60 -11.87 -16.51
C GLN A 281 -20.85 -12.08 -15.00
N TYR A 282 -21.67 -11.21 -14.40
CA TYR A 282 -21.85 -11.14 -12.94
C TYR A 282 -22.56 -12.37 -12.34
N SER A 283 -23.56 -12.92 -13.04
CA SER A 283 -24.29 -14.13 -12.63
C SER A 283 -23.35 -15.34 -12.57
N LEU A 284 -22.52 -15.50 -13.60
CA LEU A 284 -21.55 -16.58 -13.69
C LEU A 284 -20.47 -16.44 -12.61
N ALA A 285 -19.95 -15.23 -12.38
CA ALA A 285 -19.01 -14.97 -11.28
C ALA A 285 -19.60 -15.33 -9.90
N ASN A 286 -20.90 -15.08 -9.68
CA ASN A 286 -21.61 -15.49 -8.47
C ASN A 286 -21.75 -17.02 -8.37
N SER A 287 -22.07 -17.71 -9.47
CA SER A 287 -22.11 -19.18 -9.49
C SER A 287 -20.76 -19.79 -9.10
N VAL A 288 -19.68 -19.31 -9.73
CA VAL A 288 -18.31 -19.79 -9.43
C VAL A 288 -17.95 -19.54 -7.96
N LYS A 289 -18.34 -18.41 -7.39
CA LYS A 289 -18.15 -18.16 -5.96
C LYS A 289 -18.83 -19.22 -5.09
N HIS A 290 -20.09 -19.58 -5.39
CA HIS A 290 -20.82 -20.61 -4.66
C HIS A 290 -20.23 -22.01 -4.88
N ASP A 291 -19.89 -22.35 -6.11
CA ASP A 291 -19.37 -23.68 -6.49
C ASP A 291 -18.03 -24.02 -5.83
N PHE A 292 -17.21 -23.01 -5.54
CA PHE A 292 -15.90 -23.14 -4.89
C PHE A 292 -15.89 -22.66 -3.44
N ASN A 293 -17.05 -22.32 -2.87
CA ASN A 293 -17.20 -21.85 -1.50
C ASN A 293 -16.23 -20.70 -1.15
N VAL A 294 -16.14 -19.70 -2.04
CA VAL A 294 -15.27 -18.54 -1.85
C VAL A 294 -15.87 -17.64 -0.78
N ALA A 295 -15.05 -17.28 0.22
CA ALA A 295 -15.46 -16.38 1.29
C ALA A 295 -16.00 -15.05 0.75
N ASP A 296 -17.10 -14.57 1.35
CA ASP A 296 -17.76 -13.33 0.93
C ASP A 296 -16.81 -12.13 0.93
N SER A 297 -15.95 -12.01 1.95
CA SER A 297 -14.94 -10.95 2.04
C SER A 297 -14.00 -10.93 0.83
N SER A 298 -13.44 -12.08 0.45
CA SER A 298 -12.55 -12.21 -0.71
C SER A 298 -13.28 -11.88 -2.01
N TYR A 299 -14.50 -12.40 -2.19
CA TYR A 299 -15.31 -12.12 -3.37
C TYR A 299 -15.62 -10.62 -3.52
N TYR A 300 -15.99 -9.95 -2.43
CA TYR A 300 -16.26 -8.51 -2.44
C TYR A 300 -15.02 -7.69 -2.83
N HIS A 301 -13.84 -8.01 -2.30
CA HIS A 301 -12.61 -7.34 -2.71
C HIS A 301 -12.28 -7.52 -4.20
N LEU A 302 -12.46 -8.74 -4.72
CA LEU A 302 -12.21 -9.03 -6.14
C LEU A 302 -13.21 -8.30 -7.04
N LYS A 303 -14.51 -8.34 -6.69
CA LYS A 303 -15.57 -7.69 -7.46
C LYS A 303 -15.45 -6.18 -7.41
N LEU A 304 -15.17 -5.58 -6.24
CA LEU A 304 -14.91 -4.15 -6.07
C LEU A 304 -13.80 -3.66 -7.01
N ARG A 305 -12.61 -4.28 -6.96
CA ARG A 305 -11.46 -3.89 -7.79
C ARG A 305 -11.76 -4.02 -9.28
N ALA A 306 -12.44 -5.09 -9.67
CA ALA A 306 -12.82 -5.31 -11.06
C ALA A 306 -13.83 -4.26 -11.55
N LEU A 307 -14.87 -3.98 -10.78
CA LEU A 307 -15.91 -2.99 -11.10
C LEU A 307 -15.34 -1.57 -11.23
N VAL A 308 -14.45 -1.17 -10.31
CA VAL A 308 -13.76 0.13 -10.38
C VAL A 308 -12.89 0.22 -11.64
N LYS A 309 -12.19 -0.87 -12.01
CA LYS A 309 -11.36 -0.92 -13.22
C LYS A 309 -12.17 -0.74 -14.51
N ILE A 310 -13.37 -1.34 -14.60
CA ILE A 310 -14.27 -1.18 -15.76
C ILE A 310 -15.19 0.04 -15.66
N ARG A 311 -15.12 0.81 -14.56
CA ARG A 311 -15.98 1.96 -14.25
C ARG A 311 -17.49 1.64 -14.30
N ASP A 312 -17.87 0.42 -13.92
CA ASP A 312 -19.28 0.02 -13.81
C ASP A 312 -19.79 0.37 -12.40
N PHE A 313 -20.05 1.66 -12.18
CA PHE A 313 -20.50 2.18 -10.87
C PHE A 313 -21.95 1.80 -10.56
N VAL A 314 -22.75 1.44 -11.58
CA VAL A 314 -24.13 0.97 -11.40
C VAL A 314 -24.14 -0.38 -10.68
N GLU A 315 -23.30 -1.32 -11.12
CA GLU A 315 -23.16 -2.60 -10.45
C GLU A 315 -22.42 -2.48 -9.11
N LEU A 316 -21.54 -1.48 -8.97
CA LEU A 316 -20.88 -1.18 -7.70
C LEU A 316 -21.87 -0.71 -6.62
N ASP A 317 -22.83 0.14 -6.97
CA ASP A 317 -23.88 0.59 -6.07
C ASP A 317 -24.82 -0.56 -5.65
N LYS A 318 -25.14 -1.47 -6.58
CA LYS A 318 -25.85 -2.71 -6.25
C LYS A 318 -25.07 -3.59 -5.28
N LEU A 319 -23.74 -3.71 -5.47
CA LEU A 319 -22.86 -4.47 -4.58
C LEU A 319 -22.84 -3.87 -3.17
N SER A 320 -22.84 -2.53 -3.03
CA SER A 320 -22.89 -1.88 -1.72
C SER A 320 -24.20 -2.05 -0.97
N LYS A 321 -25.31 -2.20 -1.69
CA LYS A 321 -26.66 -2.33 -1.13
C LYS A 321 -27.04 -3.77 -0.79
N ALA A 322 -26.27 -4.75 -1.28
CA ALA A 322 -26.41 -6.13 -0.83
C ALA A 322 -26.05 -6.22 0.67
N LYS A 323 -26.86 -6.94 1.46
CA LYS A 323 -26.81 -7.04 2.94
C LYS A 323 -25.40 -6.82 3.52
N ASN A 324 -25.26 -5.84 4.42
CA ASN A 324 -24.04 -5.44 5.16
C ASN A 324 -22.72 -5.94 4.55
N SER A 325 -22.07 -5.08 3.77
CA SER A 325 -20.80 -5.38 3.11
C SER A 325 -19.79 -6.03 4.08
N PRO A 326 -19.33 -7.28 3.83
CA PRO A 326 -18.46 -8.03 4.75
C PRO A 326 -17.07 -7.39 4.91
N ILE A 327 -16.67 -6.52 3.98
CA ILE A 327 -15.40 -5.79 3.99
C ILE A 327 -15.54 -4.37 4.56
N GLY A 328 -16.75 -3.95 4.91
CA GLY A 328 -17.07 -2.56 5.25
C GLY A 328 -16.96 -1.63 4.04
N PHE A 329 -17.03 -0.32 4.29
CA PHE A 329 -17.06 0.70 3.23
C PHE A 329 -15.73 1.43 3.02
N LYS A 330 -14.79 1.37 3.98
CA LYS A 330 -13.46 1.97 3.82
C LYS A 330 -12.70 1.43 2.59
N PRO A 331 -12.70 0.11 2.29
CA PRO A 331 -12.06 -0.39 1.08
C PRO A 331 -12.67 0.14 -0.22
N PHE A 332 -13.98 0.42 -0.26
CA PHE A 332 -14.65 1.02 -1.42
C PHE A 332 -14.09 2.42 -1.66
N VAL A 333 -14.03 3.24 -0.61
CA VAL A 333 -13.50 4.61 -0.67
C VAL A 333 -12.04 4.60 -1.11
N ASP A 334 -11.20 3.75 -0.51
CA ASP A 334 -9.77 3.70 -0.85
C ASP A 334 -9.52 3.28 -2.30
N GLU A 335 -10.23 2.27 -2.81
CA GLU A 335 -10.07 1.81 -4.20
C GLU A 335 -10.55 2.87 -5.21
N LEU A 336 -11.67 3.55 -4.95
CA LEU A 336 -12.19 4.63 -5.80
C LEU A 336 -11.29 5.87 -5.76
N THR A 337 -10.73 6.20 -4.61
CA THR A 337 -9.77 7.30 -4.46
C THR A 337 -8.50 7.03 -5.26
N ASN A 338 -7.97 5.80 -5.21
CA ASN A 338 -6.81 5.40 -6.01
C ASN A 338 -7.09 5.46 -7.52
N ALA A 339 -8.34 5.21 -7.93
CA ALA A 339 -8.79 5.37 -9.30
C ALA A 339 -9.17 6.81 -9.70
N GLN A 340 -8.91 7.80 -8.81
CA GLN A 340 -9.25 9.21 -8.98
C GLN A 340 -10.75 9.48 -9.24
N GLN A 341 -11.62 8.63 -8.69
CA GLN A 341 -13.08 8.76 -8.78
C GLN A 341 -13.63 9.35 -7.49
N PHE A 342 -13.31 10.62 -7.22
CA PHE A 342 -13.58 11.28 -5.93
C PHE A 342 -15.08 11.42 -5.63
N GLN A 343 -15.91 11.77 -6.63
CA GLN A 343 -17.36 11.91 -6.47
C GLN A 343 -18.04 10.58 -6.13
N GLU A 344 -17.61 9.48 -6.75
CA GLU A 344 -18.12 8.15 -6.42
C GLU A 344 -17.62 7.70 -5.04
N ALA A 345 -16.37 7.99 -4.68
CA ALA A 345 -15.83 7.69 -3.36
C ALA A 345 -16.63 8.36 -2.23
N ALA A 346 -17.04 9.63 -2.43
CA ALA A 346 -17.81 10.40 -1.46
C ALA A 346 -19.13 9.74 -1.06
N LYS A 347 -19.80 9.02 -1.97
CA LYS A 347 -21.06 8.30 -1.69
C LYS A 347 -20.92 7.22 -0.63
N TYR A 348 -19.72 6.66 -0.47
CA TYR A 348 -19.47 5.54 0.44
C TYR A 348 -18.94 5.96 1.82
N ILE A 349 -18.43 7.19 1.95
CA ILE A 349 -17.87 7.71 3.21
C ILE A 349 -18.90 7.77 4.35
N PRO A 350 -20.18 8.17 4.13
CA PRO A 350 -21.20 8.17 5.19
C PRO A 350 -21.45 6.80 5.84
N PHE A 351 -21.16 5.71 5.13
CA PHE A 351 -21.31 4.34 5.67
C PHE A 351 -20.09 3.86 6.45
N CYS A 352 -18.99 4.64 6.47
CA CYS A 352 -17.81 4.35 7.28
C CYS A 352 -18.01 4.75 8.76
N LYS A 353 -17.16 4.24 9.65
CA LYS A 353 -17.14 4.63 11.07
C LYS A 353 -16.89 6.14 11.19
N LEU A 354 -17.57 6.81 12.14
CA LEU A 354 -17.46 8.27 12.34
C LEU A 354 -16.01 8.75 12.45
N SER A 355 -15.16 8.05 13.20
CA SER A 355 -13.74 8.40 13.36
C SER A 355 -12.90 8.30 12.08
N GLN A 356 -13.38 7.60 11.06
CA GLN A 356 -12.65 7.40 9.80
C GLN A 356 -13.05 8.39 8.71
N ARG A 357 -14.22 9.03 8.83
CA ARG A 357 -14.76 9.93 7.80
C ARG A 357 -13.92 11.20 7.57
N PRO A 358 -13.43 11.90 8.61
CA PRO A 358 -12.70 13.16 8.42
C PRO A 358 -11.46 13.02 7.50
N PRO A 359 -10.52 12.09 7.75
CA PRO A 359 -9.35 11.95 6.89
C PRO A 359 -9.69 11.39 5.50
N LEU A 360 -10.82 10.69 5.34
CA LEU A 360 -11.28 10.21 4.03
C LEU A 360 -11.80 11.35 3.15
N TYR A 361 -12.62 12.26 3.71
CA TYR A 361 -13.08 13.45 3.00
C TYR A 361 -11.92 14.39 2.64
N LEU A 362 -10.96 14.54 3.56
CA LEU A 362 -9.73 15.31 3.29
C LEU A 362 -8.93 14.71 2.12
N LYS A 363 -8.79 13.38 2.07
CA LYS A 363 -8.05 12.68 1.00
C LYS A 363 -8.65 12.86 -0.38
N ILE A 364 -9.97 13.06 -0.48
CA ILE A 364 -10.67 13.30 -1.75
C ILE A 364 -10.86 14.80 -2.04
N ASN A 365 -10.34 15.69 -1.20
CA ASN A 365 -10.44 17.15 -1.29
C ASN A 365 -11.87 17.71 -1.17
N PHE A 366 -12.72 17.06 -0.37
CA PHE A 366 -14.08 17.51 -0.04
C PHE A 366 -14.02 18.21 1.32
N LEU A 367 -13.62 19.49 1.31
CA LEU A 367 -13.21 20.21 2.53
C LEU A 367 -14.37 20.43 3.50
N ASN A 368 -15.56 20.79 3.01
CA ASN A 368 -16.72 21.09 3.85
C ASN A 368 -17.18 19.84 4.58
N GLU A 369 -17.33 18.73 3.85
CA GLU A 369 -17.68 17.44 4.41
C GLU A 369 -16.59 16.91 5.34
N ALA A 370 -15.31 17.24 5.08
CA ALA A 370 -14.21 16.91 5.98
C ALA A 370 -14.31 17.69 7.30
N VAL A 371 -14.67 18.98 7.26
CA VAL A 371 -14.89 19.82 8.46
C VAL A 371 -16.09 19.30 9.25
N GLU A 372 -17.23 19.08 8.62
CA GLU A 372 -18.43 18.55 9.26
C GLU A 372 -18.17 17.18 9.91
N ALA A 373 -17.52 16.28 9.17
CA ALA A 373 -17.14 14.98 9.69
C ALA A 373 -16.15 15.10 10.85
N ALA A 374 -15.17 16.00 10.77
CA ALA A 374 -14.19 16.22 11.83
C ALA A 374 -14.83 16.76 13.11
N ILE A 375 -15.80 17.67 12.98
CA ILE A 375 -16.60 18.18 14.10
C ILE A 375 -17.41 17.05 14.73
N ALA A 376 -18.13 16.27 13.91
CA ALA A 376 -18.94 15.15 14.38
C ALA A 376 -18.10 14.06 15.07
N ALA A 377 -16.88 13.82 14.57
CA ALA A 377 -15.94 12.84 15.11
C ALA A 377 -15.06 13.36 16.26
N LYS A 378 -15.13 14.65 16.59
CA LYS A 378 -14.21 15.35 17.52
C LYS A 378 -12.73 15.19 17.14
N ASP A 379 -12.43 15.15 15.84
CA ASP A 379 -11.08 14.97 15.30
C ASP A 379 -10.37 16.31 15.08
N ILE A 380 -9.64 16.75 16.11
CA ILE A 380 -8.88 18.00 16.12
C ILE A 380 -7.70 17.97 15.13
N GLY A 381 -7.14 16.79 14.87
CA GLY A 381 -6.00 16.63 13.96
C GLY A 381 -6.39 16.94 12.52
N THR A 382 -7.51 16.40 12.06
CA THR A 382 -8.02 16.70 10.71
C THR A 382 -8.45 18.17 10.58
N LEU A 383 -9.05 18.77 11.62
CA LEU A 383 -9.37 20.21 11.63
C LEU A 383 -8.12 21.08 11.49
N ARG A 384 -7.02 20.72 12.15
CA ARG A 384 -5.74 21.42 12.02
C ARG A 384 -5.16 21.28 10.60
N SER A 385 -5.20 20.09 10.03
CA SER A 385 -4.74 19.85 8.66
C SER A 385 -5.56 20.63 7.62
N ILE A 386 -6.89 20.71 7.81
CA ILE A 386 -7.77 21.53 6.96
C ILE A 386 -7.42 23.01 7.13
N HIS A 387 -7.19 23.47 8.36
CA HIS A 387 -6.76 24.84 8.62
C HIS A 387 -5.42 25.16 7.95
N GLU A 388 -4.43 24.27 8.06
CA GLU A 388 -3.13 24.43 7.39
C GLU A 388 -3.26 24.48 5.86
N GLN A 389 -4.16 23.68 5.27
CA GLN A 389 -4.45 23.69 3.84
C GLN A 389 -5.25 24.93 3.38
N SER A 390 -6.17 25.45 4.19
CA SER A 390 -6.95 26.64 3.89
C SER A 390 -6.18 27.95 4.14
N THR A 391 -5.15 27.92 4.99
CA THR A 391 -4.21 29.02 5.17
C THR A 391 -3.11 29.04 4.10
N GLN A 392 -3.47 29.19 2.83
CA GLN A 392 -2.52 29.70 1.82
C GLN A 392 -1.89 31.05 2.23
N TYR A 393 -2.46 31.74 3.23
CA TYR A 393 -1.88 32.90 3.88
C TYR A 393 -0.90 32.50 4.98
N LYS A 394 0.40 32.46 4.64
CA LYS A 394 1.48 32.36 5.63
C LYS A 394 1.42 33.60 6.54
N PRO A 395 1.27 33.46 7.87
CA PRO A 395 1.35 34.58 8.80
C PRO A 395 2.66 35.35 8.56
N THR A 396 2.54 36.55 8.01
CA THR A 396 3.69 37.39 7.65
C THR A 396 3.64 38.61 8.54
N LYS A 397 4.70 38.81 9.31
CA LYS A 397 4.84 40.01 10.13
C LYS A 397 5.01 41.20 9.20
N LEU A 398 3.99 42.05 9.10
CA LEU A 398 4.08 43.32 8.38
C LEU A 398 4.76 44.33 9.31
N GLU A 399 5.99 44.69 8.98
CA GLU A 399 6.74 45.75 9.66
C GLU A 399 6.95 46.91 8.68
N ALA A 400 6.93 48.13 9.20
CA ALA A 400 7.27 49.34 8.46
C ALA A 400 8.29 50.13 9.28
N ASP A 401 9.33 50.65 8.62
CA ASP A 401 10.20 51.63 9.25
C ASP A 401 9.44 52.96 9.35
N LEU A 402 9.31 53.47 10.57
CA LEU A 402 8.61 54.72 10.88
C LEU A 402 9.58 55.80 11.39
N SER A 403 10.89 55.54 11.31
CA SER A 403 11.93 56.45 11.82
C SER A 403 12.00 57.79 11.09
N HIS A 404 11.51 57.84 9.85
CA HIS A 404 11.42 59.07 9.06
C HIS A 404 10.21 59.95 9.40
N LEU A 405 9.23 59.42 10.14
CA LEU A 405 8.03 60.16 10.51
C LEU A 405 8.33 61.15 11.64
N SER A 406 7.75 62.36 11.54
CA SER A 406 7.76 63.31 12.65
C SER A 406 6.94 62.79 13.83
N GLN A 407 7.12 63.37 15.01
CA GLN A 407 6.30 63.02 16.18
C GLN A 407 4.81 63.28 15.93
N GLY A 408 4.47 64.35 15.20
CA GLY A 408 3.09 64.65 14.79
C GLY A 408 2.52 63.59 13.86
N ASP A 409 3.29 63.17 12.84
CA ASP A 409 2.88 62.13 11.90
C ASP A 409 2.68 60.77 12.59
N GLN A 410 3.52 60.42 13.57
CA GLN A 410 3.34 59.21 14.36
C GLN A 410 2.06 59.25 15.21
N GLN A 411 1.72 60.40 15.78
CA GLN A 411 0.46 60.59 16.51
C GLN A 411 -0.74 60.54 15.57
N ALA A 412 -0.64 61.19 14.39
CA ALA A 412 -1.66 61.11 13.36
C ALA A 412 -1.90 59.65 12.92
N LEU A 413 -0.84 58.86 12.73
CA LEU A 413 -0.95 57.45 12.35
C LEU A 413 -1.72 56.62 13.39
N GLN A 414 -1.54 56.88 14.69
CA GLN A 414 -2.33 56.24 15.74
C GLN A 414 -3.82 56.57 15.62
N LYS A 415 -4.16 57.82 15.29
CA LYS A 415 -5.53 58.28 15.05
C LYS A 415 -6.13 57.63 13.80
N LEU A 416 -5.37 57.54 12.72
CA LEU A 416 -5.77 56.84 11.48
C LEU A 416 -6.04 55.35 11.72
N VAL A 417 -5.19 54.68 12.51
CA VAL A 417 -5.40 53.28 12.92
C VAL A 417 -6.64 53.13 13.82
N ALA A 418 -6.92 54.10 14.67
CA ALA A 418 -8.15 54.10 15.46
C ALA A 418 -9.40 54.29 14.57
N ALA A 419 -9.33 55.21 13.60
CA ALA A 419 -10.41 55.44 12.64
C ALA A 419 -10.67 54.20 11.77
N SER A 420 -9.61 53.55 11.27
CA SER A 420 -9.76 52.35 10.42
C SER A 420 -10.43 51.19 11.15
N LYS A 421 -10.17 51.00 12.45
CA LYS A 421 -10.88 49.99 13.28
C LYS A 421 -12.38 50.27 13.40
N ILE A 422 -12.78 51.55 13.39
CA ILE A 422 -14.20 51.95 13.41
C ILE A 422 -14.84 51.65 12.06
N ILE A 423 -14.15 51.95 10.95
CA ILE A 423 -14.62 51.63 9.59
C ILE A 423 -14.77 50.12 9.40
N ASP A 424 -13.88 49.30 9.97
CA ASP A 424 -14.00 47.83 9.99
C ASP A 424 -15.35 47.38 10.58
N SER A 425 -15.88 48.08 11.60
CA SER A 425 -17.20 47.79 12.19
C SER A 425 -18.35 48.15 11.25
N ILE A 426 -18.22 49.23 10.47
CA ILE A 426 -19.20 49.59 9.42
C ILE A 426 -19.26 48.47 8.38
N TYR A 427 -18.12 47.93 7.95
CA TYR A 427 -18.07 46.81 7.00
C TYR A 427 -18.85 45.60 7.51
N PHE A 428 -18.63 45.18 8.76
CA PHE A 428 -19.39 44.05 9.34
C PHE A 428 -20.89 44.35 9.41
N LYS A 429 -21.27 45.59 9.75
CA LYS A 429 -22.68 46.03 9.77
C LYS A 429 -23.29 46.04 8.37
N GLN A 430 -22.54 46.42 7.34
CA GLN A 430 -22.95 46.39 5.93
C GLN A 430 -23.10 44.96 5.41
N LEU A 431 -22.29 44.02 5.88
CA LEU A 431 -22.35 42.63 5.46
C LEU A 431 -23.65 41.96 5.90
N TRP A 432 -23.99 42.06 7.18
CA TRP A 432 -25.21 41.48 7.75
C TRP A 432 -25.56 42.10 9.11
N LYS A 433 -26.86 42.30 9.37
CA LYS A 433 -27.35 42.93 10.62
C LYS A 433 -26.88 42.22 11.88
N GLY A 434 -26.79 40.89 11.86
CA GLY A 434 -26.33 40.06 12.98
C GLY A 434 -24.81 39.91 13.09
N CYS A 435 -24.02 40.50 12.17
CA CYS A 435 -22.59 40.20 12.05
C CYS A 435 -21.77 40.76 13.23
N LEU A 436 -22.09 41.96 13.72
CA LEU A 436 -21.40 42.56 14.86
C LEU A 436 -21.67 41.79 16.15
N GLU A 437 -22.94 41.45 16.43
CA GLU A 437 -23.30 40.63 17.58
C GLU A 437 -22.63 39.25 17.52
N LEU A 438 -22.58 38.65 16.33
CA LEU A 438 -21.88 37.40 16.10
C LEU A 438 -20.38 37.52 16.39
N LYS A 439 -19.72 38.56 15.87
CA LYS A 439 -18.30 38.85 16.12
C LYS A 439 -18.01 38.96 17.61
N GLU A 440 -18.83 39.70 18.36
CA GLU A 440 -18.68 39.86 19.81
C GLU A 440 -18.88 38.55 20.56
N ARG A 441 -19.88 37.74 20.15
CA ARG A 441 -20.10 36.40 20.73
C ARG A 441 -18.90 35.50 20.50
N LEU A 442 -18.39 35.41 19.27
CA LEU A 442 -17.22 34.61 18.93
C LEU A 442 -15.96 35.10 19.67
N GLN A 443 -15.79 36.41 19.81
CA GLN A 443 -14.68 36.98 20.55
C GLN A 443 -14.74 36.63 22.03
N ARG A 444 -15.92 36.74 22.67
CA ARG A 444 -16.11 36.33 24.07
C ARG A 444 -15.90 34.83 24.25
N ASP A 445 -16.34 34.04 23.29
CA ASP A 445 -16.21 32.58 23.35
C ASP A 445 -14.79 32.12 23.03
N SER A 446 -13.96 32.94 22.39
CA SER A 446 -12.58 32.61 22.02
C SER A 446 -11.69 32.18 23.20
N SER A 447 -12.00 32.58 24.43
CA SER A 447 -11.27 32.17 25.63
C SER A 447 -11.77 30.86 26.26
N LYS A 448 -12.91 30.32 25.80
CA LYS A 448 -13.53 29.12 26.38
C LYS A 448 -12.81 27.85 25.95
N SER A 449 -12.32 27.79 24.71
CA SER A 449 -11.58 26.64 24.18
C SER A 449 -10.69 27.04 23.00
N GLU A 450 -9.70 26.20 22.71
CA GLU A 450 -8.85 26.36 21.51
C GLU A 450 -9.68 26.31 20.21
N LYS A 451 -10.78 25.54 20.21
CA LYS A 451 -11.74 25.48 19.10
C LYS A 451 -12.39 26.85 18.87
N ASP A 452 -12.88 27.48 19.93
CA ASP A 452 -13.57 28.78 19.82
C ASP A 452 -12.59 29.89 19.44
N ALA A 453 -11.33 29.81 19.90
CA ALA A 453 -10.27 30.71 19.48
C ALA A 453 -9.98 30.64 17.97
N LEU A 454 -9.94 29.44 17.40
CA LEU A 454 -9.74 29.24 15.96
C LEU A 454 -10.94 29.70 15.14
N LEU A 455 -12.16 29.44 15.62
CA LEU A 455 -13.39 29.89 14.96
C LEU A 455 -13.45 31.42 14.86
N TYR A 456 -13.11 32.12 15.95
CA TYR A 456 -13.02 33.59 15.94
C TYR A 456 -11.93 34.10 14.98
N LYS A 457 -10.76 33.47 14.96
CA LYS A 457 -9.69 33.84 14.01
C LYS A 457 -10.14 33.64 12.56
N TYR A 458 -10.80 32.53 12.24
CA TYR A 458 -11.27 32.26 10.89
C TYR A 458 -12.29 33.29 10.42
N PHE A 459 -13.27 33.62 11.28
CA PHE A 459 -14.23 34.69 11.05
C PHE A 459 -13.55 36.04 10.76
N MET A 460 -12.48 36.37 11.47
CA MET A 460 -11.74 37.62 11.27
C MET A 460 -10.91 37.63 9.97
N VAL A 461 -10.41 36.48 9.51
CA VAL A 461 -9.66 36.34 8.26
C VAL A 461 -10.57 36.44 7.04
N ILE A 462 -11.68 35.70 7.05
CA ILE A 462 -12.69 35.70 5.97
C ILE A 462 -13.57 36.97 6.02
N LYS A 463 -13.50 37.74 7.11
CA LYS A 463 -14.26 38.97 7.35
C LYS A 463 -15.78 38.73 7.36
N GLY A 464 -16.22 37.56 7.84
CA GLY A 464 -17.64 37.23 7.96
C GLY A 464 -17.88 35.75 8.28
N PRO A 465 -19.14 35.34 8.41
CA PRO A 465 -19.52 33.95 8.70
C PRO A 465 -19.67 33.07 7.45
N TRP A 466 -19.51 33.64 6.26
CA TRP A 466 -19.63 32.94 4.97
C TRP A 466 -18.29 32.93 4.25
N ASP A 467 -17.94 31.78 3.68
CA ASP A 467 -16.68 31.59 2.98
C ASP A 467 -16.89 31.68 1.46
N ALA A 468 -16.30 32.71 0.85
CA ALA A 468 -16.39 32.93 -0.60
C ALA A 468 -15.71 31.82 -1.43
N SER A 469 -14.78 31.07 -0.83
CA SER A 469 -14.18 29.89 -1.48
C SER A 469 -15.06 28.65 -1.43
N ASP A 470 -16.13 28.69 -0.64
CA ASP A 470 -17.13 27.64 -0.47
C ASP A 470 -18.54 28.16 -0.80
N ASP A 471 -18.70 28.78 -1.98
CA ASP A 471 -20.00 29.24 -2.49
C ASP A 471 -20.82 30.10 -1.49
N ASP A 472 -20.14 30.87 -0.63
CA ASP A 472 -20.74 31.66 0.46
C ASP A 472 -21.56 30.82 1.46
N ASN A 473 -21.17 29.55 1.69
CA ASN A 473 -21.74 28.72 2.75
C ASN A 473 -21.32 29.23 4.13
N SER A 474 -22.24 29.14 5.09
CA SER A 474 -21.95 29.51 6.48
C SER A 474 -21.21 28.38 7.19
N PHE A 475 -20.12 28.71 7.87
CA PHE A 475 -19.40 27.79 8.76
C PHE A 475 -19.83 27.92 10.23
N ILE A 476 -20.84 28.74 10.53
CA ILE A 476 -21.38 28.96 11.88
C ILE A 476 -22.86 28.59 11.95
N GLU A 477 -23.20 27.77 12.94
CA GLU A 477 -24.57 27.33 13.19
C GLU A 477 -25.49 28.51 13.57
N GLY A 478 -26.70 28.50 13.01
CA GLY A 478 -27.72 29.53 13.25
C GLY A 478 -27.53 30.81 12.43
N VAL A 479 -26.53 30.87 11.56
CA VAL A 479 -26.37 31.98 10.60
C VAL A 479 -27.17 31.68 9.33
N PRO A 480 -27.96 32.63 8.80
CA PRO A 480 -28.73 32.44 7.57
C PRO A 480 -27.82 32.33 6.34
N LYS A 481 -28.40 32.04 5.17
CA LYS A 481 -27.67 32.21 3.90
C LYS A 481 -27.31 33.68 3.71
N LYS A 482 -26.13 33.97 3.13
CA LYS A 482 -25.68 35.33 2.84
C LYS A 482 -26.75 36.10 2.04
N PRO A 483 -27.27 37.23 2.56
CA PRO A 483 -28.25 38.03 1.83
C PRO A 483 -27.65 38.58 0.54
N LEU A 484 -28.39 38.49 -0.58
CA LEU A 484 -27.91 38.95 -1.89
C LEU A 484 -27.63 40.46 -1.89
N GLY A 485 -28.49 41.24 -1.24
CA GLY A 485 -28.32 42.68 -1.05
C GLY A 485 -27.43 43.06 0.13
N SER A 486 -26.81 42.07 0.81
CA SER A 486 -26.17 42.28 2.12
C SER A 486 -27.12 43.06 3.05
N ASN A 487 -26.60 43.93 3.92
CA ASN A 487 -27.39 44.82 4.77
C ASN A 487 -27.35 46.28 4.26
N VAL A 488 -27.27 46.46 2.93
CA VAL A 488 -27.46 47.77 2.27
C VAL A 488 -28.84 47.90 1.61
N TYR A 489 -29.54 46.77 1.46
CA TYR A 489 -30.97 46.67 1.15
C TYR A 489 -31.67 45.89 2.26
N PRO A 490 -33.01 46.01 2.42
CA PRO A 490 -33.76 45.13 3.30
C PRO A 490 -33.56 43.66 2.91
N GLU A 491 -33.42 42.78 3.91
CA GLU A 491 -33.09 41.35 3.68
C GLU A 491 -34.14 40.61 2.83
N ASP A 492 -35.39 41.07 2.86
CA ASP A 492 -36.53 40.52 2.11
C ASP A 492 -36.72 41.15 0.73
N MET A 493 -35.94 42.17 0.39
CA MET A 493 -36.13 42.96 -0.83
C MET A 493 -35.71 42.17 -2.07
N THR A 494 -36.59 42.15 -3.06
CA THR A 494 -36.31 41.55 -4.37
C THR A 494 -35.78 42.59 -5.35
N LYS A 495 -35.09 42.12 -6.40
CA LYS A 495 -34.61 43.00 -7.48
C LYS A 495 -35.78 43.70 -8.18
N GLU A 496 -36.88 43.00 -8.36
CA GLU A 496 -38.10 43.49 -9.00
C GLU A 496 -38.76 44.58 -8.16
N GLU A 497 -38.86 44.36 -6.83
CA GLU A 497 -39.34 45.38 -5.90
C GLU A 497 -38.46 46.64 -5.94
N PHE A 498 -37.14 46.49 -5.95
CA PHE A 498 -36.21 47.61 -6.08
C PHE A 498 -36.45 48.40 -7.35
N LEU A 499 -36.49 47.75 -8.51
CA LEU A 499 -36.70 48.44 -9.79
C LEU A 499 -38.05 49.17 -9.81
N SER A 500 -39.11 48.52 -9.34
CA SER A 500 -40.45 49.12 -9.27
C SER A 500 -40.49 50.33 -8.33
N TRP A 501 -39.82 50.28 -7.18
CA TRP A 501 -39.78 51.40 -6.24
C TRP A 501 -38.96 52.56 -6.79
N VAL A 502 -37.79 52.29 -7.37
CA VAL A 502 -36.93 53.33 -7.97
C VAL A 502 -37.67 54.11 -9.07
N ASP A 503 -38.50 53.45 -9.87
CA ASP A 503 -39.27 54.12 -10.92
C ASP A 503 -40.30 55.14 -10.39
N THR A 504 -40.69 55.03 -9.11
CA THR A 504 -41.60 55.99 -8.45
C THR A 504 -40.90 57.24 -7.90
N LEU A 505 -39.57 57.24 -7.82
CA LEU A 505 -38.78 58.32 -7.22
C LEU A 505 -38.59 59.50 -8.17
N CYS A 506 -38.21 60.66 -7.63
CA CYS A 506 -37.74 61.78 -8.43
C CYS A 506 -36.37 61.47 -9.07
N GLU A 507 -35.97 62.19 -10.12
CA GLU A 507 -34.72 61.90 -10.83
C GLU A 507 -33.46 61.98 -9.96
N ASP A 508 -33.44 62.84 -8.93
CA ASP A 508 -32.31 62.93 -8.02
C ASP A 508 -32.27 61.75 -7.03
N ASP A 509 -33.41 61.35 -6.48
CA ASP A 509 -33.49 60.16 -5.63
C ASP A 509 -33.28 58.86 -6.42
N LYS A 510 -33.63 58.80 -7.71
CA LYS A 510 -33.27 57.68 -8.59
C LYS A 510 -31.77 57.51 -8.71
N LYS A 511 -31.01 58.62 -8.82
CA LYS A 511 -29.54 58.58 -8.85
C LYS A 511 -28.99 58.11 -7.52
N ARG A 512 -29.53 58.61 -6.40
CA ARG A 512 -29.13 58.19 -5.04
C ARG A 512 -29.41 56.71 -4.78
N ALA A 513 -30.60 56.23 -5.14
CA ALA A 513 -30.98 54.83 -5.02
C ALA A 513 -30.09 53.87 -5.80
N ARG A 514 -29.45 54.35 -6.88
CA ARG A 514 -28.47 53.59 -7.69
C ARG A 514 -27.02 54.00 -7.38
N GLY A 515 -26.83 54.87 -6.40
CA GLY A 515 -25.56 55.45 -5.99
C GLY A 515 -24.83 54.58 -4.97
N PHE A 516 -23.68 55.09 -4.49
CA PHE A 516 -22.78 54.35 -3.62
C PHE A 516 -22.97 54.64 -2.12
N TYR A 517 -23.59 55.76 -1.76
CA TYR A 517 -23.52 56.35 -0.41
C TYR A 517 -24.87 56.43 0.30
N ASP A 518 -25.84 55.63 -0.13
CA ASP A 518 -27.15 55.51 0.50
C ASP A 518 -27.45 54.02 0.76
N VAL A 519 -28.08 53.73 1.89
CA VAL A 519 -28.75 52.45 2.14
C VAL A 519 -30.23 52.58 1.85
N ILE A 520 -30.85 51.45 1.53
CA ILE A 520 -32.31 51.35 1.43
C ILE A 520 -32.81 50.60 2.64
N GLU A 521 -33.71 51.21 3.39
CA GLU A 521 -34.35 50.59 4.55
C GLU A 521 -35.87 50.74 4.47
N ARG A 522 -36.58 49.91 5.25
CA ARG A 522 -38.02 50.06 5.47
C ARG A 522 -38.25 50.91 6.72
N ASP A 523 -39.15 51.89 6.64
CA ASP A 523 -39.58 52.68 7.79
C ASP A 523 -40.51 51.88 8.72
N CYS A 524 -41.04 52.52 9.78
CA CYS A 524 -41.96 51.88 10.72
C CYS A 524 -43.30 51.46 10.07
N ASP A 525 -43.66 52.05 8.94
CA ASP A 525 -44.86 51.74 8.16
C ASP A 525 -44.59 50.70 7.06
N GLY A 526 -43.34 50.20 6.95
CA GLY A 526 -42.90 49.22 5.95
C GLY A 526 -42.57 49.81 4.58
N LYS A 527 -42.55 51.14 4.43
CA LYS A 527 -42.24 51.83 3.18
C LYS A 527 -40.73 51.94 2.98
N LEU A 528 -40.29 51.77 1.73
CA LEU A 528 -38.89 51.91 1.35
C LEU A 528 -38.47 53.38 1.34
N GLN A 529 -37.34 53.67 1.96
CA GLN A 529 -36.73 55.00 2.02
C GLN A 529 -35.21 54.95 1.78
N LEU A 530 -34.67 56.06 1.26
CA LEU A 530 -33.23 56.29 1.16
C LEU A 530 -32.70 56.86 2.47
N LYS A 531 -31.53 56.38 2.88
CA LYS A 531 -30.81 56.95 4.02
C LYS A 531 -29.33 57.05 3.70
N GLY A 532 -28.80 58.26 3.78
CA GLY A 532 -27.40 58.52 3.54
C GLY A 532 -26.51 57.76 4.52
N TYR A 533 -25.29 57.41 4.10
CA TYR A 533 -24.33 56.70 4.94
C TYR A 533 -24.00 57.49 6.22
N ASN A 534 -23.91 58.82 6.12
CA ASN A 534 -23.74 59.73 7.24
C ASN A 534 -24.82 59.54 8.34
N GLU A 535 -26.05 59.21 7.97
CA GLU A 535 -27.14 58.94 8.91
C GLU A 535 -27.19 57.46 9.32
N ALA A 536 -27.06 56.54 8.36
CA ALA A 536 -27.13 55.09 8.59
C ALA A 536 -26.01 54.57 9.50
N TYR A 537 -24.84 55.18 9.41
CA TYR A 537 -23.64 54.81 10.14
C TYR A 537 -23.13 55.93 11.04
N LYS A 538 -23.99 56.90 11.39
CA LYS A 538 -23.67 58.07 12.21
C LYS A 538 -22.84 57.74 13.46
N GLU A 539 -23.27 56.71 14.19
CA GLU A 539 -22.62 56.24 15.43
C GLU A 539 -21.15 55.82 15.25
N TYR A 540 -20.74 55.48 14.03
CA TYR A 540 -19.36 55.13 13.67
C TYR A 540 -18.67 56.27 12.91
N LEU A 541 -19.38 56.95 12.01
CA LEU A 541 -18.80 57.99 11.15
C LEU A 541 -18.47 59.27 11.91
N GLU A 542 -19.24 59.66 12.94
CA GLU A 542 -18.91 60.84 13.76
C GLU A 542 -17.59 60.66 14.53
N PRO A 543 -17.38 59.57 15.29
CA PRO A 543 -16.08 59.32 15.94
C PRO A 543 -14.93 59.17 14.93
N ALA A 544 -15.16 58.52 13.79
CA ALA A 544 -14.15 58.39 12.74
C ALA A 544 -13.79 59.77 12.16
N ALA A 545 -14.78 60.63 11.90
CA ALA A 545 -14.59 61.98 11.39
C ALA A 545 -13.79 62.86 12.36
N GLN A 546 -14.04 62.72 13.68
CA GLN A 546 -13.27 63.42 14.70
C GLN A 546 -11.79 62.97 14.69
N LEU A 547 -11.54 61.66 14.60
CA LEU A 547 -10.17 61.14 14.54
C LEU A 547 -9.43 61.59 13.27
N LEU A 548 -10.11 61.67 12.13
CA LEU A 548 -9.53 62.21 10.89
C LEU A 548 -9.24 63.71 11.00
N GLN A 549 -10.12 64.47 11.65
CA GLN A 549 -9.89 65.90 11.90
C GLN A 549 -8.68 66.09 12.82
N GLU A 550 -8.60 65.38 13.94
CA GLU A 550 -7.45 65.42 14.84
C GLU A 550 -6.15 65.01 14.11
N ALA A 551 -6.20 63.99 13.26
CA ALA A 551 -5.06 63.60 12.43
C ALA A 551 -4.64 64.70 11.45
N SER A 552 -5.61 65.43 10.86
CA SER A 552 -5.34 66.52 9.92
C SER A 552 -4.56 67.69 10.54
N GLU A 553 -4.71 67.90 11.85
CA GLU A 553 -4.00 68.94 12.61
C GLU A 553 -2.58 68.50 13.01
N LEU A 554 -2.30 67.19 12.96
CA LEU A 554 -1.05 66.58 13.43
C LEU A 554 -0.07 66.26 12.29
N VAL A 555 -0.57 65.97 11.10
CA VAL A 555 0.28 65.61 9.95
C VAL A 555 1.13 66.81 9.48
N SER A 556 2.36 66.52 9.09
CA SER A 556 3.30 67.54 8.59
C SER A 556 3.04 67.96 7.15
N ASP A 557 2.40 67.10 6.36
CA ASP A 557 2.08 67.36 4.96
C ASP A 557 0.71 68.04 4.78
N ALA A 558 0.73 69.22 4.17
CA ALA A 558 -0.47 70.04 3.98
C ALA A 558 -1.51 69.41 3.04
N SER A 559 -1.09 68.59 2.07
CA SER A 559 -2.01 67.93 1.15
C SER A 559 -2.76 66.78 1.81
N LEU A 560 -2.07 65.99 2.65
CA LEU A 560 -2.66 64.98 3.51
C LEU A 560 -3.58 65.61 4.56
N SER A 561 -3.17 66.72 5.18
CA SER A 561 -4.03 67.49 6.10
C SER A 561 -5.35 67.89 5.42
N ALA A 562 -5.27 68.47 4.22
CA ALA A 562 -6.44 68.90 3.45
C ALA A 562 -7.36 67.72 3.11
N PHE A 563 -6.79 66.57 2.72
CA PHE A 563 -7.56 65.35 2.48
C PHE A 563 -8.27 64.86 3.74
N LEU A 564 -7.55 64.71 4.86
CA LEU A 564 -8.11 64.17 6.10
C LEU A 564 -9.24 65.06 6.65
N LEU A 565 -9.06 66.38 6.59
CA LEU A 565 -10.09 67.34 6.96
C LEU A 565 -11.29 67.28 6.00
N GLY A 566 -11.04 67.16 4.70
CA GLY A 566 -12.09 66.99 3.69
C GLY A 566 -12.90 65.72 3.92
N ARG A 567 -12.23 64.58 4.15
CA ARG A 567 -12.88 63.28 4.38
C ARG A 567 -13.64 63.25 5.70
N SER A 568 -13.13 63.91 6.74
CA SER A 568 -13.86 64.11 8.00
C SER A 568 -15.21 64.80 7.74
N LYS A 569 -15.24 65.86 6.92
CA LYS A 569 -16.50 66.54 6.54
C LYS A 569 -17.42 65.65 5.70
N SER A 570 -16.86 64.93 4.71
CA SER A 570 -17.60 63.99 3.87
C SER A 570 -18.35 62.91 4.65
N PHE A 571 -17.77 62.45 5.76
CA PHE A 571 -18.44 61.49 6.66
C PHE A 571 -19.69 62.06 7.34
N ILE A 572 -19.80 63.39 7.46
CA ILE A 572 -20.91 64.08 8.11
C ILE A 572 -21.96 64.56 7.10
N ASP A 573 -21.52 65.12 5.96
CA ASP A 573 -22.42 65.71 4.95
C ASP A 573 -22.80 64.76 3.80
N ASN A 574 -22.16 63.58 3.73
CA ASN A 574 -22.35 62.55 2.69
C ASN A 574 -21.89 62.97 1.27
N ASP A 575 -21.12 64.06 1.12
CA ASP A 575 -20.50 64.47 -0.14
C ASP A 575 -19.00 64.15 -0.15
N TYR A 576 -18.64 63.15 -0.95
CA TYR A 576 -17.28 62.64 -1.02
C TYR A 576 -16.46 63.26 -2.17
N VAL A 577 -17.07 63.96 -3.13
CA VAL A 577 -16.37 64.37 -4.37
C VAL A 577 -15.16 65.25 -4.06
N THR A 578 -15.32 66.22 -3.17
CA THR A 578 -14.23 67.14 -2.80
C THR A 578 -13.10 66.44 -2.05
N SER A 579 -13.43 65.46 -1.18
CA SER A 579 -12.42 64.70 -0.46
C SER A 579 -11.72 63.68 -1.35
N GLU A 580 -12.41 63.06 -2.32
CA GLU A 580 -11.78 62.21 -3.35
C GLU A 580 -10.78 63.00 -4.21
N ILE A 581 -11.13 64.21 -4.64
CA ILE A 581 -10.20 65.07 -5.39
C ILE A 581 -8.98 65.42 -4.52
N SER A 582 -9.18 65.63 -3.23
CA SER A 582 -8.09 65.93 -2.30
C SER A 582 -7.19 64.71 -2.07
N TRP A 583 -7.77 63.52 -1.98
CA TRP A 583 -7.05 62.24 -1.88
C TRP A 583 -6.12 62.01 -3.07
N LEU A 584 -6.62 62.22 -4.30
CA LEU A 584 -5.83 62.10 -5.52
C LEU A 584 -4.70 63.15 -5.64
N LYS A 585 -4.78 64.24 -4.87
CA LYS A 585 -3.82 65.34 -4.86
C LYS A 585 -2.81 65.27 -3.72
N ILE A 586 -2.83 64.20 -2.92
CA ILE A 586 -1.82 64.00 -1.88
C ILE A 586 -0.44 63.96 -2.55
N ALA A 587 0.46 64.79 -2.05
CA ALA A 587 1.79 64.94 -2.59
C ALA A 587 2.55 63.61 -2.53
N GLU A 588 3.30 63.31 -3.59
CA GLU A 588 4.15 62.11 -3.61
C GLU A 588 5.22 62.15 -2.50
N SER A 589 5.54 63.33 -1.97
CA SER A 589 6.44 63.51 -0.83
C SER A 589 5.79 63.27 0.54
N SER A 590 4.49 62.98 0.61
CA SER A 590 3.78 62.77 1.88
C SER A 590 4.41 61.60 2.64
N PRO A 591 4.84 61.79 3.90
CA PRO A 591 5.60 60.78 4.62
C PRO A 591 4.78 59.54 5.01
N ILE A 592 3.44 59.63 4.98
CA ILE A 592 2.52 58.55 5.34
C ILE A 592 1.92 57.85 4.10
N GLU A 593 1.54 58.58 3.06
CA GLU A 593 0.79 58.05 1.90
C GLU A 593 1.49 58.31 0.55
N GLY A 594 2.62 59.02 0.56
CA GLY A 594 3.42 59.29 -0.63
C GLY A 594 4.04 58.03 -1.23
N LYS A 595 4.45 58.11 -2.50
CA LYS A 595 5.13 56.99 -3.15
C LYS A 595 6.50 56.78 -2.48
N PRO A 596 6.92 55.54 -2.22
CA PRO A 596 8.28 55.29 -1.80
C PRO A 596 9.24 55.87 -2.84
N LYS A 597 10.27 56.59 -2.38
CA LYS A 597 11.39 56.93 -3.27
C LYS A 597 11.99 55.60 -3.73
N GLU A 598 11.91 55.32 -5.03
CA GLU A 598 12.53 54.14 -5.66
C GLU A 598 14.03 54.03 -5.37
#